data_AF-A0A4P8SNM2-F1
#
_entry.id   AF-A0A4P8SNM2-F1
#
_cell.length_a   1.000
_cell.length_b   1.000
_cell.length_c   1.000
_cell.angle_alpha   90.00
_cell.angle_beta   90.00
_cell.angle_gamma   90.00
#
_symmetry.space_group_name_H-M   'P 1'
#
loop_
_entity.id
_entity.type
_entity.pdbx_description
1 polymer ?
#
loop_
_entity_poly.entity_id
_entity_poly.type
_entity_poly.pdbx_seq_one_letter_code
_entity_poly.pdbx_strand_id
1 'polypeptide(L)'
;MPEIMEVRDVLAVIRPAVLAMLHPHEAATLQLFLIDAGDMELTPLQDDDVVIDGSAMARWRIRREDGGSSSLRIDGGVDQLVVDVQSDLQDFIACSRRTWGELRPLPPR
;
A
#
# COMPACT_ATOMS: atom_id res chain seq x y z
N MET A 1 6.75 0.89 -23.35
CA MET A 1 7.59 -0.07 -22.61
C MET A 1 6.89 -0.33 -21.30
N PRO A 2 6.86 -1.56 -20.76
CA PRO A 2 6.36 -1.76 -19.41
C PRO A 2 7.22 -0.93 -18.46
N GLU A 3 6.57 -0.10 -17.66
CA GLU A 3 7.23 0.65 -16.60
C GLU A 3 7.65 -0.37 -15.54
N ILE A 4 8.94 -0.40 -15.24
CA ILE A 4 9.56 -1.33 -14.31
C ILE A 4 10.04 -0.50 -13.13
N MET A 5 9.64 -0.89 -11.93
CA MET A 5 10.11 -0.26 -10.68
C MET A 5 10.71 -1.31 -9.76
N GLU A 6 11.71 -0.94 -8.98
CA GLU A 6 12.18 -1.78 -7.88
C GLU A 6 11.24 -1.64 -6.67
N VAL A 7 11.16 -2.68 -5.83
CA VAL A 7 10.36 -2.66 -4.59
C VAL A 7 10.68 -1.44 -3.74
N ARG A 8 11.96 -1.06 -3.61
CA ARG A 8 12.38 0.13 -2.86
C ARG A 8 11.74 1.42 -3.38
N ASP A 9 11.61 1.56 -4.70
CA ASP A 9 11.08 2.76 -5.34
C ASP A 9 9.57 2.83 -5.18
N VAL A 10 8.90 1.69 -5.35
CA VAL A 10 7.46 1.57 -5.06
C VAL A 10 7.18 1.94 -3.62
N LEU A 11 7.93 1.39 -2.66
CA LEU A 11 7.79 1.70 -1.24
C LEU A 11 8.08 3.18 -0.93
N ALA A 12 9.08 3.79 -1.58
CA ALA A 12 9.38 5.21 -1.43
C ALA A 12 8.23 6.11 -1.92
N VAL A 13 7.51 5.68 -2.96
CA VAL A 13 6.33 6.38 -3.48
C VAL A 13 5.10 6.22 -2.59
N ILE A 14 4.77 4.98 -2.20
CA ILE A 14 3.48 4.72 -1.52
C ILE A 14 3.55 4.99 -0.02
N ARG A 15 4.73 4.88 0.63
CA ARG A 15 4.84 5.06 2.09
C ARG A 15 4.40 6.46 2.55
N PRO A 16 4.82 7.57 1.91
CA PRO A 16 4.30 8.90 2.25
C PRO A 16 2.78 9.00 2.10
N ALA A 17 2.23 8.42 1.02
CA ALA A 17 0.79 8.43 0.76
C ALA A 17 -0.02 7.67 1.83
N VAL A 18 0.48 6.50 2.25
CA VAL A 18 -0.10 5.72 3.35
C VAL A 18 -0.03 6.52 4.65
N LEU A 19 1.13 7.10 4.99
CA LEU A 19 1.31 7.86 6.23
C LEU A 19 0.40 9.09 6.31
N ALA A 20 0.12 9.75 5.19
CA ALA A 20 -0.76 10.92 5.13
C ALA A 20 -2.21 10.61 5.53
N MET A 21 -2.64 9.35 5.41
CA MET A 21 -4.00 8.91 5.77
C MET A 21 -4.12 8.42 7.21
N LEU A 22 -3.00 8.27 7.93
CA LEU A 22 -2.95 7.71 9.27
C LEU A 22 -2.77 8.80 10.32
N HIS A 23 -3.44 8.62 11.46
CA HIS A 23 -3.12 9.40 12.65
C HIS A 23 -1.73 9.04 13.19
N PRO A 24 -1.08 9.94 13.95
CA PRO A 24 0.28 9.69 14.46
C PRO A 24 0.43 8.38 15.24
N HIS A 25 -0.59 7.99 16.02
CA HIS A 25 -0.57 6.77 16.81
C HIS A 25 -0.83 5.49 16.00
N GLU A 26 -1.41 5.61 14.80
CA GLU A 26 -1.60 4.52 13.83
C GLU A 26 -0.30 4.35 13.03
N ALA A 27 0.22 5.46 12.50
CA ALA A 27 1.48 5.54 11.75
C ALA A 27 2.66 4.96 12.56
N ALA A 28 2.71 5.20 13.87
CA ALA A 28 3.73 4.64 14.77
C ALA A 28 3.76 3.10 14.81
N THR A 29 2.71 2.43 14.32
CA THR A 29 2.59 0.97 14.29
C THR A 29 2.64 0.38 12.88
N LEU A 30 2.76 1.23 11.85
CA LEU A 30 2.71 0.82 10.46
C LEU A 30 3.90 -0.09 10.12
N GLN A 31 3.59 -1.32 9.73
CA GLN A 31 4.49 -2.17 8.95
C GLN A 31 3.95 -2.17 7.52
N LEU A 32 4.81 -1.89 6.54
CA LEU A 32 4.45 -1.80 5.12
C LEU A 32 5.52 -2.51 4.31
N PHE A 33 5.10 -3.45 3.47
CA PHE A 33 5.96 -4.28 2.62
C PHE A 33 5.19 -4.72 1.37
N LEU A 34 5.91 -5.20 0.36
CA LEU A 34 5.30 -5.77 -0.85
C LEU A 34 5.41 -7.29 -0.82
N ILE A 35 4.46 -7.96 -1.43
CA ILE A 35 4.48 -9.41 -1.70
C ILE A 35 4.19 -9.66 -3.17
N ASP A 36 4.54 -10.83 -3.69
CA ASP A 36 4.03 -11.29 -4.98
C ASP A 36 2.51 -11.53 -4.89
N ALA A 37 1.75 -11.07 -5.88
CA ALA A 37 0.29 -11.17 -5.90
C ALA A 37 -0.21 -12.63 -5.96
N GLY A 38 0.61 -13.56 -6.43
CA GLY A 38 0.36 -14.99 -6.44
C GLY A 38 0.89 -15.75 -5.21
N ASP A 39 1.62 -15.08 -4.31
CA ASP A 39 2.20 -15.76 -3.14
C ASP A 39 1.18 -15.94 -2.01
N MET A 40 0.85 -17.20 -1.72
CA MET A 40 -0.04 -17.55 -0.62
C MET A 40 0.65 -17.51 0.75
N GLU A 41 1.98 -17.52 0.79
CA GLU A 41 2.75 -17.49 2.04
C GLU A 41 2.97 -16.06 2.58
N LEU A 42 2.60 -15.04 1.79
CA LEU A 42 2.72 -13.61 2.12
C LEU A 42 4.16 -13.20 2.45
N THR A 43 5.12 -13.78 1.74
CA THR A 43 6.54 -13.54 1.90
C THR A 43 6.90 -12.15 1.36
N PRO A 44 7.55 -11.29 2.16
CA PRO A 44 7.98 -9.99 1.69
C PRO A 44 9.00 -10.10 0.55
N LEU A 45 8.77 -9.35 -0.52
CA LEU A 45 9.77 -9.10 -1.56
C LEU A 45 10.95 -8.31 -1.00
N GLN A 46 12.13 -8.50 -1.59
CA GLN A 46 13.35 -7.78 -1.26
C GLN A 46 13.39 -6.41 -1.96
N ASP A 47 14.16 -5.48 -1.41
CA ASP A 47 14.23 -4.09 -1.91
C ASP A 47 14.68 -3.97 -3.37
N ASP A 48 15.53 -4.88 -3.83
CA ASP A 48 16.08 -4.96 -5.19
C ASP A 48 15.26 -5.85 -6.13
N ASP A 49 14.16 -6.45 -5.66
CA ASP A 49 13.25 -7.18 -6.52
C ASP A 49 12.53 -6.21 -7.47
N VAL A 50 12.26 -6.71 -8.67
CA VAL A 50 11.57 -5.97 -9.71
C VAL A 50 10.06 -6.16 -9.57
N VAL A 51 9.34 -5.05 -9.52
CA VAL A 51 7.88 -4.99 -9.64
C VAL A 51 7.52 -4.73 -11.09
N ILE A 52 6.80 -5.68 -11.69
CA ILE A 52 6.13 -5.51 -12.97
C ILE A 52 4.65 -5.20 -12.71
N ASP A 53 4.00 -4.59 -13.71
CA ASP A 53 2.58 -4.26 -13.61
C ASP A 53 1.72 -5.48 -13.21
N GLY A 54 0.98 -5.34 -12.11
CA GLY A 54 0.09 -6.36 -11.57
C GLY A 54 0.74 -7.52 -10.81
N SER A 55 2.08 -7.61 -10.72
CA SER A 55 2.74 -8.76 -10.06
C SER A 55 2.88 -8.64 -8.55
N ALA A 56 2.74 -7.45 -7.99
CA ALA A 56 2.93 -7.23 -6.56
C ALA A 56 1.68 -6.63 -5.91
N MET A 57 1.56 -6.84 -4.60
CA MET A 57 0.53 -6.21 -3.75
C MET A 57 1.19 -5.55 -2.55
N ALA A 58 0.70 -4.40 -2.14
CA ALA A 58 1.10 -3.80 -0.88
C ALA A 58 0.39 -4.50 0.28
N ARG A 59 1.14 -4.83 1.32
CA ARG A 59 0.62 -5.36 2.59
C ARG A 59 0.99 -4.42 3.71
N TRP A 60 0.03 -4.19 4.60
CA TRP A 60 0.27 -3.42 5.79
C TRP A 60 -0.28 -4.10 7.04
N ARG A 61 0.39 -3.82 8.16
CA ARG A 61 -0.12 -4.08 9.48
C ARG A 61 -0.19 -2.77 10.25
N ILE A 62 -1.37 -2.43 10.75
CA ILE A 62 -1.60 -1.19 11.48
C ILE A 62 -2.40 -1.54 12.74
N ARG A 63 -1.92 -1.14 13.92
CA ARG A 63 -2.60 -1.42 15.20
C ARG A 63 -2.92 -2.92 15.44
N ARG A 64 -2.10 -3.82 14.88
CA ARG A 64 -2.25 -5.30 14.86
C ARG A 64 -3.37 -5.82 13.96
N GLU A 65 -3.86 -5.02 13.02
CA GLU A 65 -4.77 -5.47 11.97
C GLU A 65 -4.01 -5.54 10.65
N ASP A 66 -4.21 -6.63 9.93
CA ASP A 66 -3.59 -6.91 8.65
C ASP A 66 -4.51 -6.45 7.52
N GLY A 67 -3.96 -5.72 6.56
CA GLY A 67 -4.63 -5.23 5.37
C GLY A 67 -3.68 -5.22 4.19
N GLY A 68 -4.19 -4.84 3.03
CA GLY A 68 -3.38 -4.69 1.84
C GLY A 68 -4.17 -4.14 0.69
N SER A 69 -3.45 -3.81 -0.37
CA SER A 69 -4.01 -3.36 -1.64
C SER A 69 -4.46 -4.54 -2.49
N SER A 70 -5.18 -4.22 -3.56
CA SER A 70 -5.22 -4.99 -4.80
C SER A 70 -3.83 -5.05 -5.48
N SER A 71 -3.72 -5.78 -6.58
CA SER A 71 -2.47 -5.81 -7.37
C SER A 71 -2.09 -4.42 -7.86
N LEU A 72 -0.83 -4.04 -7.66
CA LEU A 72 -0.32 -2.72 -7.99
C LEU A 72 -0.30 -2.49 -9.51
N ARG A 73 -0.87 -1.37 -9.94
CA ARG A 73 -0.84 -0.89 -11.33
C ARG A 73 0.30 0.10 -11.47
N ILE A 74 1.34 -0.28 -12.21
CA ILE A 74 2.54 0.55 -12.41
C ILE A 74 2.45 1.28 -13.76
N ASP A 75 1.72 0.69 -14.73
CA ASP A 75 1.55 1.27 -16.07
C ASP A 75 0.77 2.60 -16.11
N GLY A 76 -0.01 2.87 -15.06
CA GLY A 76 -0.69 4.15 -14.83
C GLY A 76 0.21 5.27 -14.29
N GLY A 77 1.48 4.98 -14.01
CA GLY A 77 2.44 5.89 -13.42
C GLY A 77 2.25 6.10 -11.91
N VAL A 78 3.18 6.87 -11.32
CA VAL A 78 3.27 7.14 -9.87
C VAL A 78 1.97 7.69 -9.27
N ASP A 79 1.30 8.62 -9.95
CA ASP A 79 0.07 9.23 -9.43
C ASP A 79 -1.07 8.22 -9.31
N GLN A 80 -1.24 7.36 -10.33
CA GLN A 80 -2.28 6.33 -10.29
C GLN A 80 -1.98 5.27 -9.24
N LEU A 81 -0.71 4.84 -9.14
CA LEU A 81 -0.26 3.91 -8.09
C LEU A 81 -0.59 4.43 -6.69
N VAL A 82 -0.35 5.72 -6.44
CA VAL A 82 -0.68 6.35 -5.16
C VAL A 82 -2.19 6.35 -4.92
N VAL A 83 -2.99 6.74 -5.93
CA VAL A 83 -4.46 6.79 -5.82
C VAL A 83 -5.04 5.41 -5.51
N ASP A 84 -4.57 4.36 -6.18
CA ASP A 84 -5.06 3.00 -6.00
C ASP A 84 -4.77 2.49 -4.57
N VAL A 85 -3.54 2.68 -4.09
CA VAL A 85 -3.15 2.30 -2.72
C VAL A 85 -3.93 3.08 -1.67
N GLN A 86 -4.15 4.38 -1.90
CA GLN A 86 -4.96 5.19 -0.99
C GLN A 86 -6.42 4.75 -0.96
N SER A 87 -6.99 4.37 -2.11
CA SER A 87 -8.36 3.84 -2.19
C SER A 87 -8.49 2.55 -1.37
N ASP A 88 -7.57 1.60 -1.57
CA ASP A 88 -7.59 0.33 -0.84
C ASP A 88 -7.35 0.53 0.67
N LEU A 89 -6.48 1.48 1.05
CA LEU A 89 -6.27 1.84 2.44
C LEU A 89 -7.52 2.51 3.04
N GLN A 90 -8.22 3.34 2.28
CA GLN A 90 -9.47 3.97 2.71
C GLN A 90 -10.54 2.91 3.01
N ASP A 91 -10.65 1.88 2.18
CA ASP A 91 -11.57 0.77 2.38
C ASP A 91 -11.19 -0.07 3.60
N PHE A 92 -9.88 -0.33 3.80
CA PHE A 92 -9.36 -1.01 4.99
C PHE A 92 -9.70 -0.24 6.28
N ILE A 93 -9.46 1.07 6.28
CA ILE A 93 -9.81 1.97 7.37
C ILE A 93 -11.31 1.90 7.63
N ALA A 94 -12.14 2.12 6.61
CA ALA A 94 -13.60 2.10 6.79
C ALA A 94 -14.15 0.77 7.32
N CYS A 95 -13.54 -0.36 6.95
CA CYS A 95 -13.99 -1.70 7.31
C CYS A 95 -13.35 -2.27 8.60
N SER A 96 -12.44 -1.56 9.26
CA SER A 96 -11.73 -2.10 10.42
C SER A 96 -12.65 -2.31 11.63
N ARG A 97 -12.40 -3.44 12.33
CA ARG A 97 -13.20 -3.90 13.47
C ARG A 97 -12.91 -3.16 14.78
N ARG A 98 -11.88 -2.31 14.84
CA ARG A 98 -11.49 -1.56 16.04
C ARG A 98 -11.75 -0.06 15.94
N THR A 99 -12.92 0.31 15.42
CA THR A 99 -13.38 1.71 15.29
C THR A 99 -12.46 2.57 14.44
N TRP A 100 -12.44 2.33 13.12
CA TRP A 100 -11.90 3.25 12.12
C TRP A 100 -13.00 3.75 11.16
N GLY A 101 -14.25 3.75 11.62
CA GLY A 101 -15.47 4.08 10.86
C GLY A 101 -15.60 5.55 10.43
N GLU A 102 -14.49 6.17 10.03
CA GLU A 102 -14.38 7.51 9.51
C GLU A 102 -13.87 7.43 8.05
N LEU A 103 -14.61 8.00 7.11
CA LEU A 103 -14.06 8.31 5.79
C LEU A 103 -12.96 9.36 5.97
N ARG A 104 -11.72 9.08 5.56
CA ARG A 104 -10.65 10.08 5.63
C ARG A 104 -10.78 11.01 4.42
N PRO A 105 -10.58 12.32 4.60
CA PRO A 105 -10.36 13.17 3.43
C PRO A 105 -9.09 12.67 2.73
N LEU A 106 -9.22 12.36 1.43
CA LEU A 106 -8.06 12.07 0.60
C LEU A 106 -7.11 13.29 0.65
N PRO A 107 -5.79 13.09 0.83
CA PRO A 107 -4.85 14.20 0.87
C PRO A 107 -4.93 15.01 -0.44
N PRO A 108 -4.76 16.34 -0.37
CA PRO A 108 -4.78 17.18 -1.56
C PRO A 108 -3.65 16.77 -2.52
N ARG A 109 -3.97 16.77 -3.83
CA ARG A 109 -3.04 16.51 -4.93
C ARG A 109 -1.93 17.56 -4.99
#